data_AF-A0A4Q9GNV9-F1
#
_entry.id   AF-A0A4Q9GNV9-F1
#
_cell.length_a   1.000
_cell.length_b   1.000
_cell.length_c   1.000
_cell.angle_alpha   90.00
_cell.angle_beta   90.00
_cell.angle_gamma   90.00
#
_symmetry.space_group_name_H-M   'P 1'
#
loop_
_entity.id
_entity.type
_entity.pdbx_description
1 polymer ?
#
loop_
_entity_poly.entity_id
_entity_poly.type
_entity_poly.pdbx_seq_one_letter_code
_entity_poly.pdbx_strand_id
1 'polypeptide(L)' 'MAKLIEVKSLGGMNFVRPDRVIAVQTSATGSTVIVMEGGAVVNSSETTTIVAARLSAAEAER' A
#
# COMPACT_ATOMS: atom_id res chain seq x y z
N MET A 1 4.75 -7.75 -16.70
CA MET A 1 5.40 -8.01 -15.39
C MET A 1 4.53 -7.42 -14.31
N ALA A 2 4.22 -8.15 -13.23
CA ALA A 2 3.50 -7.56 -12.11
C ALA A 2 4.42 -6.55 -11.42
N LYS A 3 4.06 -5.27 -11.42
CA LYS A 3 4.77 -4.23 -10.67
C LYS A 3 4.42 -4.38 -9.20
N LEU A 4 5.41 -4.37 -8.34
CA LEU A 4 5.24 -4.38 -6.90
C LEU A 4 5.69 -3.02 -6.38
N ILE A 5 4.92 -2.44 -5.47
CA ILE A 5 5.39 -1.32 -4.67
C ILE A 5 5.89 -1.84 -3.33
N GLU A 6 6.97 -1.24 -2.86
CA GLU A 6 7.52 -1.53 -1.55
C GLU A 6 6.89 -0.58 -0.52
N VAL A 7 6.45 -1.13 0.62
CA VAL A 7 5.90 -0.35 1.73
C VAL A 7 6.54 -0.77 3.05
N LYS A 8 6.96 0.21 3.84
CA LYS A 8 7.59 -0.03 5.14
C LYS A 8 6.54 -0.44 6.16
N SER A 9 6.85 -1.44 6.96
CA SER A 9 6.05 -1.94 8.08
C SER A 9 6.90 -1.96 9.36
N LEU A 10 6.30 -2.30 10.50
CA LEU A 10 7.02 -2.40 11.78
C LEU A 10 8.10 -3.50 11.76
N GLY A 11 7.89 -4.57 10.99
CA GLY A 11 8.78 -5.73 10.94
C GLY A 11 9.74 -5.76 9.75
N GLY A 12 9.79 -4.70 8.93
CA GLY A 12 10.56 -4.68 7.69
C GLY A 12 9.74 -4.13 6.52
N MET A 13 9.87 -4.74 5.34
CA MET A 13 9.23 -4.26 4.11
C MET A 13 8.17 -5.26 3.62
N ASN A 14 7.04 -4.74 3.15
CA ASN A 14 6.01 -5.51 2.45
C ASN A 14 6.01 -5.11 0.97
N PHE A 15 5.65 -6.06 0.12
CA PHE A 15 5.50 -5.82 -1.31
C PHE A 15 4.03 -5.97 -1.70
N VAL A 16 3.48 -4.89 -2.25
CA VAL A 16 2.05 -4.79 -2.59
C VAL A 16 1.90 -4.72 -4.09
N ARG A 17 0.92 -5.48 -4.61
CA ARG A 17 0.48 -5.39 -6.00
C ARG A 17 -0.47 -4.20 -6.17
N PRO A 18 -0.09 -3.13 -6.88
CA PRO A 18 -0.93 -1.94 -7.03
C PRO A 18 -2.28 -2.25 -7.67
N ASP A 19 -2.31 -3.17 -8.64
CA ASP A 19 -3.52 -3.60 -9.35
C ASP A 19 -4.56 -4.31 -8.47
N ARG A 20 -4.19 -4.63 -7.22
CA ARG A 20 -5.04 -5.31 -6.24
C ARG A 20 -5.39 -4.43 -5.05
N VAL A 21 -4.95 -3.16 -5.03
CA VAL A 21 -5.29 -2.22 -3.96
C VAL A 21 -6.67 -1.63 -4.23
N ILE A 22 -7.55 -1.71 -3.23
CA ILE A 22 -8.89 -1.10 -3.26
C ILE A 22 -8.86 0.28 -2.58
N ALA A 23 -8.12 0.40 -1.46
CA ALA A 23 -8.05 1.63 -0.70
C ALA A 23 -6.76 1.76 0.11
N VAL A 24 -6.35 2.99 0.36
CA VAL A 24 -5.33 3.36 1.36
C VAL A 24 -5.97 4.31 2.35
N GLN A 25 -5.90 3.98 3.63
CA GLN A 25 -6.56 4.75 4.68
C GLN A 25 -5.74 4.78 5.96
N THR A 26 -6.03 5.75 6.82
CA THR A 26 -5.53 5.77 8.19
C THR A 26 -6.40 4.86 9.05
N SER A 27 -5.79 3.95 9.81
CA SER A 27 -6.48 3.09 10.76
C SER A 27 -6.99 3.86 11.97
N ALA A 28 -7.84 3.20 12.77
CA ALA A 28 -8.27 3.73 14.07
C ALA A 28 -7.09 4.00 15.03
N THR A 29 -5.95 3.33 14.84
CA THR A 29 -4.74 3.51 15.65
C THR A 29 -3.75 4.51 15.02
N GLY A 30 -4.14 5.19 13.94
CA GLY A 30 -3.30 6.21 13.28
C GLY A 30 -2.24 5.67 12.31
N SER A 31 -2.16 4.35 12.11
CA SER A 31 -1.25 3.72 11.14
C SER A 31 -1.83 3.72 9.74
N THR A 32 -0.99 3.64 8.71
CA THR A 32 -1.48 3.47 7.33
C THR A 32 -1.87 2.03 7.08
N VAL A 33 -3.00 1.85 6.43
CA VAL A 33 -3.55 0.55 6.09
C VAL A 33 -3.91 0.52 4.61
N ILE A 34 -3.42 -0.51 3.93
CA ILE A 34 -3.66 -0.78 2.52
C ILE A 34 -4.63 -1.95 2.45
N VAL A 35 -5.82 -1.69 1.92
CA VAL A 35 -6.88 -2.67 1.75
C VAL A 35 -6.79 -3.26 0.36
N MET A 36 -6.64 -4.58 0.28
CA MET A 36 -6.48 -5.33 -0.95
C MET A 36 -7.79 -6.04 -1.32
N GLU A 37 -7.92 -6.40 -2.59
CA GLU A 37 -8.92 -7.37 -3.05
C GLU A 37 -8.88 -8.65 -2.22
N GLY A 38 -10.05 -9.22 -1.96
CA GLY A 38 -10.20 -10.40 -1.09
C GLY A 38 -10.14 -10.10 0.41
N GLY A 39 -10.10 -8.82 0.80
CA GLY A 39 -10.16 -8.40 2.21
C GLY A 39 -8.82 -8.52 2.95
N ALA A 40 -7.72 -8.77 2.23
CA ALA A 40 -6.39 -8.75 2.82
C ALA A 40 -5.98 -7.31 3.19
N VAL A 41 -5.28 -7.17 4.31
CA VAL A 41 -4.92 -5.87 4.88
C VAL A 41 -3.41 -5.83 5.11
N VAL A 42 -2.74 -4.82 4.55
CA VAL A 42 -1.30 -4.60 4.71
C VAL A 42 -1.08 -3.34 5.53
N ASN A 43 -0.44 -3.49 6.68
CA ASN A 43 -0.06 -2.35 7.52
C ASN A 43 1.21 -1.70 6.98
N SER A 44 1.23 -0.37 7.02
CA SER A 44 2.40 0.44 6.73
C SER A 44 2.69 1.42 7.86
N SER A 45 3.97 1.61 8.14
CA SER A 45 4.51 2.62 9.05
C SER A 45 4.76 3.97 8.35
N GLU A 46 4.47 4.06 7.06
CA GLU A 46 4.58 5.29 6.28
C GLU A 46 3.26 6.07 6.33
N THR A 47 3.28 7.33 5.91
CA THR A 47 2.03 8.10 5.77
C THR A 47 1.23 7.63 4.57
N THR A 48 -0.08 7.77 4.63
CA THR A 48 -1.00 7.42 3.53
C THR A 48 -0.64 8.14 2.23
N THR A 49 -0.17 9.38 2.32
CA THR A 49 0.28 10.19 1.18
C THR A 49 1.48 9.58 0.45
N ILE A 50 2.46 9.05 1.17
CA ILE A 50 3.64 8.40 0.57
C ILE A 50 3.23 7.13 -0.16
N VAL A 51 2.38 6.32 0.48
CA VAL A 51 1.89 5.07 -0.11
C VAL A 51 1.03 5.35 -1.35
N ALA A 52 0.13 6.33 -1.28
CA ALA A 52 -0.71 6.73 -2.41
C ALA A 52 0.14 7.21 -3.60
N ALA A 53 1.17 8.02 -3.36
CA ALA A 53 2.06 8.49 -4.43
C ALA A 53 2.79 7.34 -5.14
N ARG A 54 3.25 6.32 -4.41
CA ARG A 54 3.87 5.13 -5.01
C ARG A 54 2.88 4.30 -5.83
N LEU A 55 1.64 4.17 -5.36
CA LEU A 55 0.58 3.49 -6.11
C LEU A 55 0.29 4.21 -7.43
N SER A 56 0.06 5.53 -7.39
CA SER A 56 -0.20 6.31 -8.60
C SER A 56 0.97 6.28 -9.59
N ALA A 57 2.21 6.32 -9.10
CA ALA A 57 3.38 6.18 -9.96
C ALA A 57 3.42 4.79 -10.64
N ALA A 58 3.13 3.73 -9.90
CA ALA A 58 3.11 2.38 -10.46
C ALA A 58 1.97 2.16 -11.49
N GLU A 59 0.83 2.85 -11.32
CA GLU A 59 -0.28 2.85 -12.27
C GLU A 59 0.03 3.63 -13.55
N ALA A 60 0.73 4.76 -13.46
CA ALA A 60 1.06 5.61 -14.60
C ALA A 60 2.04 4.97 -15.58
N GLU A 61 2.89 4.06 -15.12
CA GLU A 61 3.82 3.33 -15.96
C GLU A 61 3.21 2.06 -16.61
N ARG A 62 1.88 1.96 -16.68
CA ARG A 62 1.15 0.83 -17.28
C ARG A 62 0.94 1.04 -18.78
#